data_AF-A0A3S3NIS2-F1
#
_entry.id   AF-A0A3S3NIS2-F1
#
_cell.length_a   1.000
_cell.length_b   1.000
_cell.length_c   1.000
_cell.angle_alpha   90.00
_cell.angle_beta   90.00
_cell.angle_gamma   90.00
#
_symmetry.space_group_name_H-M   'P 1'
#
loop_
_entity.id
_entity.type
_entity.pdbx_description
1 polymer ?
#
loop_
_entity_poly.entity_id
_entity_poly.type
_entity_poly.pdbx_seq_one_letter_code
_entity_poly.pdbx_strand_id
1 'polypeptide(L)'
;MSTVLLILLIVIAAKEREKRRVICEYQPTPRCKRVAKSRYRTIDGSCNNLKHSKWGKSYTCYPRFMDANYPDGHGNDIMNPRLLNPRKLSNSLFKEDVPHKSKKHNLMLMNWGQILANEMTYTSGILMPLYFRQIEPCCNESDASFHPKCAPIFIPENDFLNKELGHSCMNFVRSEVCPSCKNEPRKSINIRTSFLDFSIIYGNAESDLEKTRAYKNGLLNMKKNFLEDVGKNEDGPCGVKWRLWYPEVKVLP
;
A
#
# COMPACT_ATOMS: atom_id res chain seq x y z
N MET A 1 42.47 -28.34 3.36
CA MET A 1 41.79 -27.04 3.16
C MET A 1 42.32 -26.06 4.20
N SER A 2 43.05 -25.04 3.75
CA SER A 2 43.80 -24.12 4.62
C SER A 2 42.86 -23.35 5.55
N THR A 3 43.23 -23.21 6.82
CA THR A 3 42.55 -22.40 7.85
C THR A 3 42.22 -20.99 7.37
N VAL A 4 43.02 -20.46 6.43
CA VAL A 4 42.80 -19.19 5.75
C VAL A 4 41.48 -19.17 4.95
N LEU A 5 41.15 -20.26 4.25
CA LEU A 5 39.92 -20.35 3.44
C LEU A 5 38.67 -20.39 4.34
N LEU A 6 38.77 -21.06 5.49
CA LEU A 6 37.67 -21.14 6.46
C LEU A 6 37.40 -19.76 7.10
N ILE A 7 38.46 -19.04 7.48
CA ILE A 7 38.34 -17.67 8.01
C ILE A 7 37.75 -16.73 6.95
N LEU A 8 38.17 -16.86 5.69
CA LEU A 8 37.63 -16.05 4.59
C LEU A 8 36.13 -16.29 4.43
N LEU A 9 35.68 -17.54 4.44
CA LEU A 9 34.26 -17.90 4.35
C LEU A 9 33.45 -17.38 5.55
N ILE A 10 34.00 -17.45 6.77
CA ILE A 10 33.35 -16.92 7.97
C ILE A 10 33.23 -15.39 7.89
N VAL A 11 34.27 -14.69 7.43
CA VAL A 11 34.25 -13.23 7.27
C VAL A 11 33.28 -12.81 6.17
N ILE A 12 33.24 -13.53 5.05
CA ILE A 12 32.27 -13.30 3.97
C ILE A 12 30.85 -13.51 4.51
N ALA A 13 30.58 -14.63 5.18
CA ALA A 13 29.27 -14.91 5.78
C ALA A 13 28.87 -13.89 6.86
N ALA A 14 29.83 -13.40 7.66
CA ALA A 14 29.59 -12.37 8.68
C ALA A 14 29.29 -11.00 8.04
N LYS A 15 30.04 -10.61 7.01
CA LYS A 15 29.83 -9.36 6.25
C LYS A 15 28.50 -9.38 5.49
N GLU A 16 28.09 -10.56 5.02
CA GLU A 16 26.82 -10.78 4.36
C GLU A 16 25.63 -10.79 5.34
N ARG A 17 25.84 -11.26 6.57
CA ARG A 17 24.90 -11.08 7.71
C ARG A 17 24.77 -9.62 8.10
N GLU A 18 25.85 -8.84 8.09
CA GLU A 18 25.82 -7.42 8.46
C GLU A 18 25.12 -6.56 7.40
N LYS A 19 25.30 -6.86 6.11
CA LYS A 19 24.49 -6.28 5.01
C LYS A 19 22.99 -6.64 5.09
N ARG A 20 22.63 -7.74 5.75
CA ARG A 20 21.24 -8.15 6.03
C ARG A 20 20.77 -7.77 7.44
N ARG A 21 21.32 -6.71 8.05
CA ARG A 21 20.65 -6.07 9.18
C ARG A 21 19.37 -5.40 8.68
N VAL A 22 18.30 -6.18 8.59
CA VAL A 22 16.93 -5.65 8.67
C VAL A 22 16.92 -4.86 9.98
N ILE A 23 16.83 -3.54 9.89
CA ILE A 23 16.58 -2.70 11.06
C ILE A 23 15.15 -3.06 11.47
N CYS A 24 15.02 -4.02 12.38
CA CYS A 24 13.75 -4.35 12.98
C CYS A 24 13.40 -3.19 13.90
N GLU A 25 12.63 -2.23 13.37
CA GLU A 25 12.21 -1.09 14.15
C GLU A 25 11.14 -1.54 15.16
N TYR A 26 11.57 -1.73 16.41
CA TYR A 26 10.66 -2.04 17.50
C TYR A 26 9.68 -0.87 17.69
N GLN A 27 8.46 -1.02 17.20
CA GLN A 27 7.40 -0.04 17.44
C GLN A 27 7.06 -0.02 18.94
N PRO A 28 7.31 1.07 19.67
CA PRO A 28 7.03 1.13 21.11
C PRO A 28 5.53 0.95 21.38
N THR A 29 5.18 0.41 22.54
CA THR A 29 3.78 0.29 22.96
C THR A 29 3.21 1.67 23.30
N PRO A 30 2.11 2.11 22.65
CA PRO A 30 1.49 3.40 22.93
C PRO A 30 1.05 3.53 24.41
N ARG A 31 1.29 4.71 25.01
CA ARG A 31 0.87 5.03 26.39
C ARG A 31 -0.53 5.62 26.40
N CYS A 32 -1.53 4.84 26.83
CA CYS A 32 -2.93 5.22 26.68
C CYS A 32 -3.54 6.05 27.83
N LYS A 33 -2.81 6.36 28.91
CA LYS A 33 -3.38 7.06 30.09
C LYS A 33 -4.05 8.40 29.74
N ARG A 34 -3.42 9.19 28.86
CA ARG A 34 -3.97 10.48 28.40
C ARG A 34 -5.10 10.27 27.38
N VAL A 35 -4.91 9.36 26.45
CA VAL A 35 -5.88 9.05 25.39
C VAL A 35 -7.19 8.52 25.97
N ALA A 36 -7.12 7.69 27.01
CA ALA A 36 -8.29 7.17 27.72
C ALA A 36 -9.20 8.25 28.32
N LYS A 37 -8.67 9.46 28.54
CA LYS A 37 -9.42 10.63 29.02
C LYS A 37 -9.81 11.60 27.89
N SER A 38 -9.32 11.37 26.68
CA SER A 38 -9.63 12.19 25.50
C SER A 38 -11.03 11.87 24.99
N ARG A 39 -11.74 12.89 24.49
CA ARG A 39 -12.99 12.71 23.75
C ARG A 39 -12.77 12.29 22.29
N TYR A 40 -11.55 12.49 21.78
CA TYR A 40 -11.21 12.28 20.38
C TYR A 40 -10.22 11.13 20.20
N ARG A 41 -10.34 10.47 19.05
CA ARG A 41 -9.43 9.40 18.59
C ARG A 41 -8.03 9.96 18.34
N THR A 42 -7.01 9.11 18.45
CA THR A 42 -5.69 9.45 17.92
C THR A 42 -5.68 9.29 16.41
N ILE A 43 -4.83 10.07 15.73
CA ILE A 43 -4.72 10.03 14.26
C ILE A 43 -4.17 8.72 13.74
N ASP A 44 -3.28 8.09 14.49
CA ASP A 44 -2.70 6.80 14.14
C ASP A 44 -3.58 5.60 14.54
N GLY A 45 -4.76 5.83 15.14
CA GLY A 45 -5.65 4.77 15.63
C GLY A 45 -5.16 4.03 16.88
N SER A 46 -4.02 4.40 17.47
CA SER A 46 -3.53 3.83 18.71
C SER A 46 -4.49 4.05 19.89
N CYS A 47 -4.41 3.16 20.89
CA CYS A 47 -5.22 3.25 22.11
C CYS A 47 -6.75 3.23 21.92
N ASN A 48 -7.25 2.89 20.73
CA ASN A 48 -8.68 2.63 20.51
C ASN A 48 -9.15 1.46 21.41
N ASN A 49 -8.34 0.39 21.48
CA ASN A 49 -8.46 -0.63 22.51
C ASN A 49 -7.44 -0.37 23.64
N LEU A 50 -7.91 -0.06 24.84
CA LEU A 50 -7.04 0.30 25.99
C LEU A 50 -6.19 -0.86 26.50
N LYS A 51 -6.63 -2.11 26.31
CA LYS A 51 -5.90 -3.33 26.68
C LYS A 51 -4.88 -3.71 25.61
N HIS A 52 -5.24 -3.52 24.34
CA HIS A 52 -4.43 -3.85 23.17
C HIS A 52 -4.19 -2.59 22.32
N SER A 53 -3.33 -1.70 22.82
CA SER A 53 -3.16 -0.33 22.30
C SER A 53 -2.67 -0.21 20.85
N LYS A 54 -2.24 -1.30 20.23
CA LYS A 54 -1.79 -1.36 18.83
C LYS A 54 -2.84 -1.93 17.86
N TRP A 55 -3.96 -2.46 18.35
CA TRP A 55 -4.98 -3.04 17.47
C TRP A 55 -5.63 -1.96 16.61
N GLY A 56 -5.61 -2.17 15.30
CA GLY A 56 -6.13 -1.23 14.31
C GLY A 56 -5.30 0.05 14.10
N LYS A 57 -4.13 0.16 14.77
CA LYS A 57 -3.21 1.28 14.59
C LYS A 57 -2.59 1.25 13.18
N SER A 58 -2.39 2.41 12.58
CA SER A 58 -1.62 2.57 11.34
C SER A 58 -0.15 2.16 11.50
N TYR A 59 0.48 1.85 10.37
CA TYR A 59 1.87 1.38 10.28
C TYR A 59 2.11 0.12 11.12
N THR A 60 1.18 -0.82 11.07
CA THR A 60 1.28 -2.12 11.76
C THR A 60 1.14 -3.28 10.78
N CYS A 61 1.68 -4.45 11.14
CA CYS A 61 1.58 -5.62 10.28
C CYS A 61 0.12 -6.08 10.18
N TYR A 62 -0.30 -6.54 9.00
CA TYR A 62 -1.59 -7.21 8.88
C TYR A 62 -1.67 -8.43 9.82
N PRO A 63 -2.82 -8.65 10.49
CA PRO A 63 -3.07 -9.92 11.16
C PRO A 63 -3.16 -11.03 10.11
N ARG A 64 -2.80 -12.24 10.53
CA ARG A 64 -2.97 -13.45 9.72
C ARG A 64 -4.09 -14.27 10.32
N PHE A 65 -5.10 -14.60 9.51
CA PHE A 65 -6.12 -15.57 9.88
C PHE A 65 -5.68 -17.01 9.60
N MET A 66 -4.68 -17.19 8.73
CA MET A 66 -4.04 -18.47 8.41
C MET A 66 -2.54 -18.26 8.25
N ASP A 67 -1.79 -19.35 8.40
CA ASP A 67 -0.34 -19.34 8.26
C ASP A 67 0.10 -18.92 6.85
N ALA A 68 1.31 -18.36 6.77
CA ALA A 68 1.89 -17.96 5.49
C ALA A 68 2.27 -19.20 4.67
N ASN A 69 2.00 -19.17 3.37
CA ASN A 69 2.40 -20.21 2.44
C ASN A 69 3.37 -19.64 1.39
N TYR A 70 4.66 -19.65 1.72
CA TYR A 70 5.74 -19.31 0.80
C TYR A 70 6.54 -20.57 0.45
N PRO A 71 7.11 -20.69 -0.76
CA PRO A 71 7.91 -21.84 -1.17
C PRO A 71 9.05 -22.17 -0.20
N ASP A 72 9.69 -21.14 0.36
CA ASP A 72 10.78 -21.24 1.32
C ASP A 72 10.31 -21.15 2.79
N GLY A 73 9.00 -21.08 3.04
CA GLY A 73 8.42 -20.87 4.37
C GLY A 73 8.64 -19.49 5.00
N HIS A 74 9.56 -18.68 4.46
CA HIS A 74 9.97 -17.40 5.04
C HIS A 74 9.50 -16.18 4.24
N GLY A 75 9.21 -16.36 2.95
CA GLY A 75 8.81 -15.30 2.04
C GLY A 75 9.97 -14.53 1.45
N ASN A 76 11.16 -15.14 1.30
CA ASN A 76 12.20 -14.60 0.43
C ASN A 76 11.93 -15.04 -1.01
N ASP A 77 11.56 -16.30 -1.20
CA ASP A 77 11.16 -16.87 -2.48
C ASP A 77 9.64 -16.71 -2.73
N ILE A 78 9.30 -16.47 -3.99
CA ILE A 78 7.93 -16.36 -4.49
C ILE A 78 7.69 -17.28 -5.69
N MET A 79 8.75 -17.84 -6.28
CA MET A 79 8.65 -18.66 -7.46
C MET A 79 8.22 -20.06 -7.04
N ASN A 80 6.97 -20.38 -7.36
CA ASN A 80 6.44 -21.72 -7.17
C ASN A 80 6.21 -22.35 -8.55
N PRO A 81 6.99 -23.36 -8.96
CA PRO A 81 6.87 -23.96 -10.29
C PRO A 81 5.53 -24.69 -10.49
N ARG A 82 4.76 -24.94 -9.42
CA ARG A 82 3.42 -25.54 -9.49
C ARG A 82 2.33 -24.52 -9.83
N LEU A 83 2.62 -23.22 -9.74
CA LEU A 83 1.64 -22.16 -10.00
C LEU A 83 1.74 -21.67 -11.44
N LEU A 84 0.58 -21.42 -12.05
CA LEU A 84 0.52 -20.85 -13.39
C LEU A 84 0.89 -19.37 -13.38
N ASN A 85 1.47 -18.92 -14.49
CA ASN A 85 1.75 -17.51 -14.73
C ASN A 85 0.45 -16.66 -14.60
N PRO A 86 0.45 -15.56 -13.83
CA PRO A 86 -0.75 -14.73 -13.62
C PRO A 86 -1.33 -14.12 -14.90
N ARG A 87 -0.50 -13.70 -15.86
CA ARG A 87 -0.95 -13.16 -17.15
C ARG A 87 -1.60 -14.24 -18.00
N LYS A 88 -1.02 -15.45 -18.02
CA LYS A 88 -1.64 -16.60 -18.71
C LYS A 88 -3.00 -16.94 -18.12
N LEU A 89 -3.13 -16.92 -16.79
CA LEU A 89 -4.41 -17.15 -16.11
C LEU A 89 -5.41 -16.04 -16.45
N SER A 90 -4.98 -14.78 -16.43
CA SER A 90 -5.80 -13.63 -16.79
C SER A 90 -6.39 -13.76 -18.20
N ASN A 91 -5.52 -14.04 -19.17
CA ASN A 91 -5.92 -14.27 -20.56
C ASN A 91 -6.76 -15.54 -20.77
N SER A 92 -6.80 -16.47 -19.83
CA SER A 92 -7.58 -17.70 -19.99
C SER A 92 -8.95 -17.59 -19.33
N LEU A 93 -9.07 -16.81 -18.25
CA LEU A 93 -10.28 -16.72 -17.45
C LEU A 93 -11.06 -15.41 -17.62
N PHE A 94 -10.41 -14.29 -17.91
CA PHE A 94 -11.02 -12.95 -17.90
C PHE A 94 -11.09 -12.31 -19.29
N LYS A 95 -11.27 -13.13 -20.34
CA LYS A 95 -11.40 -12.73 -21.75
C LYS A 95 -12.78 -12.14 -22.12
N GLU A 96 -13.42 -11.45 -21.20
CA GLU A 96 -14.71 -10.83 -21.48
C GLU A 96 -14.51 -9.42 -22.05
N ASP A 97 -14.79 -9.27 -23.35
CA ASP A 97 -14.68 -7.98 -24.04
C ASP A 97 -15.97 -7.14 -23.96
N VAL A 98 -17.04 -7.69 -23.37
CA VAL A 98 -18.36 -7.03 -23.30
C VAL A 98 -18.64 -6.53 -21.89
N PRO A 99 -18.73 -5.21 -21.66
CA PRO A 99 -19.07 -4.67 -20.36
C PRO A 99 -20.50 -5.06 -19.94
N HIS A 100 -20.62 -5.78 -18.84
CA HIS A 100 -21.92 -6.10 -18.24
C HIS A 100 -22.38 -4.99 -17.29
N LYS A 101 -23.40 -4.23 -17.70
CA LYS A 101 -24.01 -3.21 -16.84
C LYS A 101 -24.93 -3.85 -15.80
N SER A 102 -24.74 -3.48 -14.54
CA SER A 102 -25.65 -3.88 -13.46
C SER A 102 -27.04 -3.24 -13.66
N LYS A 103 -28.10 -4.04 -13.54
CA LYS A 103 -29.49 -3.55 -13.55
C LYS A 103 -29.97 -3.00 -12.19
N LYS A 104 -29.21 -3.26 -11.12
CA LYS A 104 -29.61 -2.98 -9.73
C LYS A 104 -28.72 -1.95 -9.02
N HIS A 105 -27.53 -1.70 -9.54
CA HIS A 105 -26.51 -0.90 -8.86
C HIS A 105 -25.98 0.16 -9.80
N ASN A 106 -25.80 1.37 -9.29
CA ASN A 106 -25.11 2.45 -9.99
C ASN A 106 -23.60 2.40 -9.70
N LEU A 107 -22.85 3.27 -10.38
CA LEU A 107 -21.40 3.34 -10.25
C LEU A 107 -20.93 3.76 -8.84
N MET A 108 -21.79 4.42 -8.05
CA MET A 108 -21.45 4.82 -6.67
C MET A 108 -21.14 3.62 -5.79
N LEU A 109 -21.78 2.45 -6.01
CA LEU A 109 -21.50 1.26 -5.23
C LEU A 109 -20.02 0.83 -5.32
N MET A 110 -19.46 0.85 -6.54
CA MET A 110 -18.06 0.51 -6.77
C MET A 110 -17.13 1.55 -6.13
N ASN A 111 -17.41 2.84 -6.35
CA ASN A 111 -16.60 3.92 -5.77
C ASN A 111 -16.63 3.89 -4.24
N TRP A 112 -17.79 3.68 -3.63
CA TRP A 112 -17.93 3.59 -2.18
C TRP A 112 -17.19 2.38 -1.62
N GLY A 113 -17.24 1.24 -2.31
CA GLY A 113 -16.43 0.06 -1.97
C GLY A 113 -14.93 0.36 -1.96
N GLN A 114 -14.44 1.12 -2.95
CA GLN A 114 -13.03 1.53 -3.02
C GLN A 114 -12.67 2.52 -1.90
N ILE A 115 -13.55 3.46 -1.57
CA ILE A 115 -13.37 4.39 -0.46
C ILE A 115 -13.20 3.63 0.86
N LEU A 116 -14.12 2.71 1.17
CA LEU A 116 -14.07 1.91 2.40
C LEU A 116 -12.82 1.02 2.46
N ALA A 117 -12.46 0.37 1.35
CA ALA A 117 -11.27 -0.47 1.29
C ALA A 117 -9.99 0.34 1.58
N ASN A 118 -9.88 1.54 1.00
CA ASN A 118 -8.75 2.45 1.19
C ASN A 118 -8.72 3.13 2.56
N GLU A 119 -9.87 3.24 3.23
CA GLU A 119 -9.98 3.76 4.60
C GLU A 119 -9.39 2.77 5.60
N MET A 120 -9.73 1.49 5.46
CA MET A 120 -9.28 0.46 6.40
C MET A 120 -7.88 -0.08 6.09
N THR A 121 -7.48 -0.06 4.82
CA THR A 121 -6.29 -0.78 4.37
C THR A 121 -5.53 -0.03 3.28
N TYR A 122 -4.21 0.00 3.40
CA TYR A 122 -3.33 0.31 2.29
C TYR A 122 -2.01 -0.42 2.48
N THR A 123 -1.72 -1.32 1.55
CA THR A 123 -0.43 -2.03 1.50
C THR A 123 0.51 -1.24 0.63
N SER A 124 1.52 -0.61 1.23
CA SER A 124 2.54 0.10 0.45
C SER A 124 3.41 -0.89 -0.33
N GLY A 125 3.69 -0.59 -1.60
CA GLY A 125 4.73 -1.29 -2.38
C GLY A 125 6.13 -1.01 -1.82
N ILE A 126 6.39 0.26 -1.48
CA ILE A 126 7.68 0.76 -0.99
C ILE A 126 7.40 1.88 0.03
N LEU A 127 7.92 1.77 1.26
CA LEU A 127 7.82 2.86 2.26
C LEU A 127 9.05 3.77 2.30
N MET A 128 10.00 3.60 1.40
CA MET A 128 11.18 4.45 1.34
C MET A 128 10.82 5.84 0.79
N PRO A 129 11.25 6.93 1.45
CA PRO A 129 11.21 8.25 0.84
C PRO A 129 12.08 8.26 -0.42
N LEU A 130 11.68 9.12 -1.35
CA LEU A 130 12.30 9.46 -2.64
C LEU A 130 13.79 9.87 -2.56
N TYR A 131 14.67 9.08 -1.95
CA TYR A 131 16.07 9.48 -1.70
C TYR A 131 17.12 8.40 -1.98
N PHE A 132 16.73 7.14 -2.22
CA PHE A 132 17.68 6.11 -2.64
C PHE A 132 17.20 5.44 -3.92
N ARG A 133 17.74 5.91 -5.06
CA ARG A 133 17.67 5.39 -6.43
C ARG A 133 16.27 4.95 -6.90
N GLN A 134 15.83 5.51 -8.02
CA GLN A 134 14.76 4.90 -8.84
C GLN A 134 15.00 3.39 -8.85
N ILE A 135 14.08 2.62 -8.26
CA ILE A 135 14.13 1.17 -8.43
C ILE A 135 14.00 0.99 -9.93
N GLU A 136 15.07 0.50 -10.56
CA GLU A 136 15.02 0.11 -11.96
C GLU A 136 13.79 -0.80 -12.13
N PRO A 137 13.02 -0.64 -13.22
CA PRO A 137 11.83 -1.43 -13.41
C PRO A 137 12.19 -2.91 -13.24
N CYS A 138 11.43 -3.62 -12.42
CA CYS A 138 11.61 -5.06 -12.16
C CYS A 138 11.50 -5.90 -13.42
N CYS A 139 10.94 -5.31 -14.47
CA CYS A 139 10.98 -5.77 -15.83
C CYS A 139 12.06 -4.98 -16.57
N ASN A 140 13.28 -5.52 -16.66
CA ASN A 140 14.35 -5.01 -17.50
C ASN A 140 14.89 -6.16 -18.36
N GLU A 141 15.16 -5.89 -19.64
CA GLU A 141 15.47 -6.91 -20.65
C GLU A 141 16.95 -7.36 -20.59
N SER A 142 17.81 -6.62 -19.89
CA SER A 142 19.27 -6.72 -19.95
C SER A 142 19.94 -7.17 -18.63
N ASP A 143 19.67 -8.41 -18.21
CA ASP A 143 20.44 -9.19 -17.21
C ASP A 143 19.99 -9.20 -15.72
N ALA A 144 19.58 -10.41 -15.30
CA ALA A 144 20.21 -11.25 -14.28
C ALA A 144 20.52 -10.72 -12.87
N SER A 145 19.91 -9.62 -12.41
CA SER A 145 19.87 -9.30 -10.97
C SER A 145 18.47 -8.90 -10.52
N PHE A 146 17.59 -9.88 -10.37
CA PHE A 146 16.29 -9.66 -9.76
C PHE A 146 16.49 -9.13 -8.34
N HIS A 147 16.21 -7.84 -8.16
CA HIS A 147 16.21 -7.24 -6.82
C HIS A 147 15.25 -8.06 -5.92
N PRO A 148 15.56 -8.33 -4.64
CA PRO A 148 14.70 -9.18 -3.78
C PRO A 148 13.25 -8.69 -3.61
N LYS A 149 13.00 -7.41 -3.90
CA LYS A 149 11.66 -6.79 -3.91
C LYS A 149 10.94 -6.90 -5.26
N CYS A 150 11.57 -7.40 -6.31
CA CYS A 150 10.98 -7.55 -7.62
C CYS A 150 10.23 -8.88 -7.75
N ALA A 151 9.12 -8.84 -8.48
CA ALA A 151 8.28 -9.99 -8.75
C ALA A 151 7.58 -9.82 -10.11
N PRO A 152 8.35 -9.62 -11.21
CA PRO A 152 7.78 -9.28 -12.50
C PRO A 152 6.83 -10.36 -13.00
N ILE A 153 5.80 -9.94 -13.74
CA ILE A 153 4.84 -10.86 -14.34
C ILE A 153 5.24 -11.07 -15.80
N PHE A 154 5.83 -12.22 -16.11
CA PHE A 154 6.25 -12.55 -17.47
C PHE A 154 5.05 -12.65 -18.42
N ILE A 155 5.21 -12.11 -19.62
CA ILE A 155 4.16 -12.10 -20.65
C ILE A 155 4.43 -13.28 -21.60
N PRO A 156 3.48 -14.21 -21.80
CA PRO A 156 3.63 -15.32 -22.74
C PRO A 156 3.94 -14.85 -24.17
N GLU A 157 4.72 -15.62 -24.93
CA GLU A 157 5.10 -15.27 -26.32
C GLU A 157 3.89 -15.09 -27.25
N ASN A 158 2.82 -15.84 -27.03
CA ASN A 158 1.58 -15.75 -27.81
C ASN A 158 0.62 -14.65 -27.34
N ASP A 159 0.97 -13.89 -26.32
CA ASP A 159 0.20 -12.74 -25.84
C ASP A 159 0.36 -11.56 -26.82
N PHE A 160 -0.72 -10.82 -27.06
CA PHE A 160 -0.70 -9.60 -27.87
C PHE A 160 0.38 -8.61 -27.39
N LEU A 161 0.57 -8.45 -26.08
CA LEU A 161 1.56 -7.52 -25.53
C LEU A 161 3.00 -7.93 -25.89
N ASN A 162 3.29 -9.22 -25.96
CA ASN A 162 4.61 -9.69 -26.36
C ASN A 162 4.75 -9.67 -27.89
N LYS A 163 3.80 -10.32 -28.58
CA LYS A 163 3.85 -10.50 -30.03
C LYS A 163 3.81 -9.19 -30.83
N GLU A 164 2.93 -8.26 -30.44
CA GLU A 164 2.67 -7.04 -31.23
C GLU A 164 3.38 -5.81 -30.66
N LEU A 165 3.64 -5.77 -29.35
CA LEU A 165 4.27 -4.62 -28.68
C LEU A 165 5.68 -4.90 -28.14
N GLY A 166 6.19 -6.13 -28.28
CA GLY A 166 7.53 -6.50 -27.84
C GLY A 166 7.72 -6.55 -26.32
N HIS A 167 6.65 -6.50 -25.52
CA HIS A 167 6.75 -6.53 -24.07
C HIS A 167 6.95 -7.96 -23.54
N SER A 168 8.11 -8.21 -22.93
CA SER A 168 8.46 -9.51 -22.33
C SER A 168 7.93 -9.71 -20.90
N CYS A 169 7.67 -8.62 -20.16
CA CYS A 169 7.11 -8.66 -18.81
C CYS A 169 6.31 -7.40 -18.43
N MET A 170 5.53 -7.50 -17.35
CA MET A 170 4.92 -6.37 -16.65
C MET A 170 5.67 -6.10 -15.35
N ASN A 171 5.97 -4.82 -15.09
CA ASN A 171 6.63 -4.38 -13.86
C ASN A 171 5.74 -4.65 -12.63
N PHE A 172 6.26 -5.38 -11.64
CA PHE A 172 5.58 -5.60 -10.38
C PHE A 172 6.58 -5.67 -9.23
N VAL A 173 6.35 -4.83 -8.22
CA VAL A 173 7.15 -4.73 -7.00
C VAL A 173 6.38 -5.34 -5.85
N ARG A 174 7.04 -6.19 -5.08
CA ARG A 174 6.50 -6.84 -3.89
C ARG A 174 6.15 -5.79 -2.86
N SER A 175 4.99 -5.96 -2.21
CA SER A 175 4.57 -5.17 -1.05
C SER A 175 5.66 -5.04 0.02
N GLU A 176 5.76 -3.88 0.66
CA GLU A 176 6.75 -3.61 1.69
C GLU A 176 6.62 -4.59 2.87
N VAL A 177 7.76 -5.02 3.39
CA VAL A 177 7.79 -5.94 4.54
C VAL A 177 7.51 -5.17 5.82
N CYS A 178 6.63 -5.71 6.64
CA CYS A 178 6.44 -5.18 7.98
C CYS A 178 7.70 -5.43 8.82
N PRO A 179 8.28 -4.41 9.46
CA PRO A 179 9.42 -4.59 10.35
C PRO A 179 8.98 -5.40 11.58
N SER A 180 9.34 -6.68 11.61
CA SER A 180 9.07 -7.57 12.74
C SER A 180 10.38 -8.11 13.28
N CYS A 181 10.59 -7.99 14.59
CA CYS A 181 11.75 -8.57 15.28
C CYS A 181 11.62 -10.08 15.52
N LYS A 182 10.47 -10.67 15.16
CA LYS A 182 10.23 -12.10 15.33
C LYS A 182 10.67 -12.83 14.05
N ASN A 183 11.23 -14.03 14.22
CA ASN A 183 11.56 -14.92 13.11
C ASN A 183 10.28 -15.55 12.51
N GLU A 184 9.38 -14.71 12.02
CA GLU A 184 8.11 -15.07 11.41
C GLU A 184 8.21 -14.93 9.89
N PRO A 185 7.42 -15.70 9.11
CA PRO A 185 7.33 -15.50 7.68
C PRO A 185 6.94 -14.07 7.33
N ARG A 186 7.44 -13.55 6.20
CA ARG A 186 7.21 -12.21 5.68
C ARG A 186 5.75 -11.79 5.85
N LYS A 187 5.49 -10.61 6.43
CA LYS A 187 4.17 -9.99 6.53
C LYS A 187 4.19 -8.63 5.83
N SER A 188 3.08 -8.23 5.23
CA SER A 188 2.93 -6.88 4.71
C SER A 188 2.51 -5.92 5.82
N ILE A 189 2.81 -4.64 5.63
CA ILE A 189 2.41 -3.55 6.52
C ILE A 189 1.13 -2.87 6.02
N ASN A 190 0.21 -2.59 6.94
CA ASN A 190 -0.91 -1.68 6.71
C ASN A 190 -0.50 -0.28 7.17
N ILE A 191 -0.48 0.70 6.27
CA ILE A 191 -0.17 2.09 6.63
C ILE A 191 -1.42 2.91 6.99
N ARG A 192 -2.61 2.32 6.90
CA ARG A 192 -3.88 2.93 7.31
C ARG A 192 -4.29 2.47 8.69
N THR A 193 -5.10 3.28 9.38
CA THR A 193 -5.88 2.78 10.52
C THR A 193 -6.86 1.71 10.02
N SER A 194 -7.18 0.72 10.84
CA SER A 194 -8.14 -0.34 10.44
C SER A 194 -9.59 0.01 10.75
N PHE A 195 -9.85 1.23 11.22
CA PHE A 195 -11.16 1.71 11.61
C PHE A 195 -11.79 2.54 10.49
N LEU A 196 -13.12 2.68 10.53
CA LEU A 196 -13.82 3.67 9.72
C LEU A 196 -13.82 5.01 10.49
N ASP A 197 -12.76 5.80 10.32
CA ASP A 197 -12.48 7.03 11.05
C ASP A 197 -12.12 8.22 10.15
N PHE A 198 -12.37 8.10 8.84
CA PHE A 198 -12.01 9.07 7.81
C PHE A 198 -10.51 9.39 7.74
N SER A 199 -9.63 8.42 8.05
CA SER A 199 -8.17 8.54 7.87
C SER A 199 -7.74 8.85 6.42
N ILE A 200 -8.60 8.61 5.43
CA ILE A 200 -8.38 9.05 4.05
C ILE A 200 -8.38 10.59 3.93
N ILE A 201 -9.10 11.29 4.82
CA ILE A 201 -9.21 12.76 4.88
C ILE A 201 -8.19 13.30 5.87
N TYR A 202 -8.15 12.74 7.09
CA TYR A 202 -7.38 13.29 8.21
C TYR A 202 -5.93 12.78 8.29
N GLY A 203 -5.59 11.74 7.53
CA GLY A 203 -4.27 11.10 7.56
C GLY A 203 -4.15 10.00 8.61
N ASN A 204 -2.95 9.40 8.70
CA ASN A 204 -2.68 8.25 9.59
C ASN A 204 -1.49 8.48 10.53
N ALA A 205 -0.88 9.65 10.46
CA ALA A 205 0.18 10.11 11.35
C ALA A 205 -0.03 11.61 11.62
N GLU A 206 0.50 12.11 12.74
CA GLU A 206 0.40 13.53 13.09
C GLU A 206 0.95 14.45 11.98
N SER A 207 2.02 14.03 11.31
CA SER A 207 2.60 14.75 10.16
C SER A 207 1.66 14.87 8.96
N ASP A 208 0.71 13.94 8.80
CA ASP A 208 -0.31 14.02 7.77
C ASP A 208 -1.38 15.03 8.20
N LEU A 209 -1.82 14.94 9.45
CA LEU A 209 -2.82 15.83 10.03
C LEU A 209 -2.37 17.30 9.93
N GLU A 210 -1.11 17.59 10.26
CA GLU A 210 -0.52 18.92 10.16
C GLU A 210 -0.65 19.53 8.76
N LYS A 211 -0.52 18.71 7.70
CA LYS A 211 -0.67 19.17 6.31
C LYS A 211 -2.12 19.41 5.93
N THR A 212 -3.03 18.63 6.49
CA THR A 212 -4.48 18.69 6.18
C THR A 212 -5.23 19.76 6.95
N ARG A 213 -4.68 20.33 8.02
CA ARG A 213 -5.37 21.34 8.84
C ARG A 213 -4.99 22.75 8.40
N ALA A 214 -5.99 23.62 8.28
CA ALA A 214 -5.76 25.05 8.04
C ALA A 214 -5.41 25.82 9.34
N TYR A 215 -5.63 25.19 10.50
CA TYR A 215 -5.49 25.81 11.83
C TYR A 215 -6.28 27.11 12.02
N LYS A 216 -7.28 27.36 11.17
CA LYS A 216 -8.19 28.50 11.21
C LYS A 216 -9.61 28.00 11.36
N ASN A 217 -10.28 28.39 12.45
CA ASN A 217 -11.68 28.05 12.75
C ASN A 217 -12.03 26.55 12.66
N GLY A 218 -11.05 25.65 12.84
CA GLY A 218 -11.25 24.19 12.73
C GLY A 218 -11.36 23.66 11.30
N LEU A 219 -10.97 24.44 10.28
CA LEU A 219 -11.08 24.05 8.88
C LEU A 219 -9.92 23.16 8.41
N LEU A 220 -10.19 22.41 7.33
CA LEU A 220 -9.18 21.72 6.55
C LEU A 220 -8.45 22.68 5.61
N ASN A 221 -7.19 22.37 5.33
CA ASN A 221 -6.36 23.06 4.37
C ASN A 221 -6.80 22.65 2.96
N MET A 222 -7.38 23.60 2.24
CA MET A 222 -7.84 23.42 0.87
C MET A 222 -6.93 24.20 -0.06
N LYS A 223 -6.50 23.60 -1.17
CA LYS A 223 -5.88 24.37 -2.25
C LYS A 223 -6.92 25.36 -2.79
N LYS A 224 -6.57 26.65 -2.82
CA LYS A 224 -7.35 27.64 -3.56
C LYS A 224 -7.40 27.19 -5.02
N ASN A 225 -8.60 27.15 -5.61
CA ASN A 225 -8.88 26.75 -6.99
C ASN A 225 -8.65 25.25 -7.31
N PHE A 226 -8.80 24.33 -6.34
CA PHE A 226 -8.68 22.88 -6.58
C PHE A 226 -9.82 22.26 -7.39
N LEU A 227 -11.00 22.88 -7.36
CA LEU A 227 -12.06 22.50 -8.28
C LEU A 227 -11.67 23.07 -9.64
N GLU A 228 -10.93 22.30 -10.44
CA GLU A 228 -11.08 22.42 -11.89
C GLU A 228 -12.58 22.36 -12.14
N ASP A 229 -13.10 23.39 -12.79
CA ASP A 229 -14.47 23.44 -13.28
C ASP A 229 -14.64 22.20 -14.17
N VAL A 230 -15.15 21.11 -13.60
CA VAL A 230 -15.49 19.89 -14.34
C VAL A 230 -16.65 20.33 -15.20
N GLY A 231 -16.31 20.84 -16.39
CA GLY A 231 -17.13 21.79 -17.16
C GLY A 231 -18.60 21.43 -17.10
N LYS A 232 -19.43 22.43 -16.85
CA LYS A 232 -20.90 22.37 -16.82
C LYS A 232 -21.43 21.36 -17.84
N ASN A 233 -21.68 20.13 -17.41
CA ASN A 233 -22.27 19.12 -18.26
C ASN A 233 -23.79 19.23 -18.12
N GLU A 234 -24.34 20.38 -18.54
CA GLU A 234 -25.77 20.70 -18.43
C GLU A 234 -26.63 19.72 -19.27
N ASP A 235 -26.05 19.15 -20.33
CA ASP A 235 -26.74 18.25 -21.27
C ASP A 235 -26.31 16.76 -21.16
N GLY A 236 -25.44 16.42 -20.20
CA GLY A 236 -24.98 15.04 -19.99
C GLY A 236 -25.91 14.20 -19.09
N PRO A 237 -25.86 12.85 -19.18
CA PRO A 237 -26.66 11.96 -18.33
C PRO A 237 -26.33 12.04 -16.82
N CYS A 238 -25.28 12.79 -16.45
CA CYS A 238 -24.87 13.10 -15.09
C CYS A 238 -24.99 14.60 -14.77
N GLY A 239 -25.81 15.37 -15.49
CA GLY A 239 -26.03 16.79 -15.25
C GLY A 239 -26.59 17.05 -13.85
N VAL A 240 -25.71 17.34 -12.89
CA VAL A 240 -26.10 17.70 -11.53
C VAL A 240 -26.31 19.21 -11.51
N LYS A 241 -27.55 19.67 -11.35
CA LYS A 241 -27.83 21.06 -10.93
C LYS A 241 -27.31 21.22 -9.50
N TRP A 242 -26.04 21.60 -9.36
CA TRP A 242 -25.45 21.91 -8.06
C TRP A 242 -26.16 23.12 -7.47
N ARG A 243 -27.10 22.90 -6.56
CA ARG A 243 -27.45 23.91 -5.56
C ARG A 243 -26.44 23.73 -4.42
N LEU A 244 -25.26 24.34 -4.58
CA LEU A 244 -24.23 24.36 -3.55
C LEU A 244 -24.83 25.00 -2.28
N TRP A 245 -25.10 24.18 -1.28
CA TRP A 245 -25.25 24.65 0.09
C TRP A 245 -23.85 25.03 0.58
N TYR A 246 -23.46 26.27 0.32
CA TYR A 246 -22.36 26.89 1.03
C TYR A 246 -22.82 27.14 2.48
N PRO A 247 -22.20 26.56 3.51
CA PRO A 247 -22.16 27.28 4.79
C PRO A 247 -21.45 28.61 4.49
N GLU A 248 -22.05 29.73 4.88
CA GLU A 248 -21.51 31.07 4.64
C GLU A 248 -20.08 31.19 5.19
N VAL A 249 -19.08 30.97 4.34
CA VAL A 249 -17.68 31.23 4.68
C VAL A 249 -17.43 32.71 4.40
N LYS A 250 -17.55 33.54 5.44
CA LYS A 250 -17.07 34.92 5.40
C LYS A 250 -15.58 34.92 5.03
N VAL A 251 -15.30 35.42 3.83
CA VAL A 251 -13.95 35.79 3.41
C VAL A 251 -13.56 37.01 4.25
N LEU A 252 -12.64 36.82 5.19
CA LEU A 252 -11.96 37.95 5.84
C LEU A 252 -10.77 38.38 4.97
N PRO A 253 -10.49 39.70 4.92
CA PRO A 253 -9.48 40.29 4.03
C PRO A 253 -8.08 39.71 4.20
#